data_AF-A0A1A2VG16-F1
#
_entry.id   AF-A0A1A2VG16-F1
#
_cell.length_a   1.000
_cell.length_b   1.000
_cell.length_c   1.000
_cell.angle_alpha   90.00
_cell.angle_beta   90.00
_cell.angle_gamma   90.00
#
_symmetry.space_group_name_H-M   'P 1'
#
loop_
_entity.id
_entity.type
_entity.pdbx_description
1 polymer ?
#
loop_
_entity_poly.entity_id
_entity_poly.type
_entity_poly.pdbx_seq_one_letter_code
_entity_poly.pdbx_strand_id
1 'polypeptide(L)'
;MDSSTIQVSSQVLRDASNHIQANMEHAIAIAQGYIANHENVMNPSTWSGEAVTASHATAIEIQNDLNKVLSGGTRLAEGLKQAAALMEHHEADSSHAFSALFGGHGS
;
A
#
# COMPACT_ATOMS: atom_id res chain seq x y z
N MET A 1 -5.11 -24.16 23.81
CA MET A 1 -4.20 -23.30 23.02
C MET A 1 -5.06 -22.21 22.45
N ASP A 2 -4.79 -20.96 22.84
CA ASP A 2 -5.56 -19.80 22.42
C ASP A 2 -5.23 -19.52 20.96
N SER A 3 -6.08 -20.00 20.06
CA SER A 3 -6.07 -19.60 18.67
C SER A 3 -6.59 -18.17 18.63
N SER A 4 -5.72 -17.20 18.87
CA SER A 4 -5.92 -15.82 18.45
C SER A 4 -5.91 -15.78 16.92
N THR A 5 -6.96 -16.33 16.32
CA THR A 5 -7.25 -16.21 14.90
C THR A 5 -7.45 -14.74 14.65
N ILE A 6 -6.53 -14.13 13.90
CA ILE A 6 -6.73 -12.79 13.36
C ILE A 6 -8.04 -12.86 12.56
N GLN A 7 -9.11 -12.29 13.10
CA GLN A 7 -10.32 -12.05 12.33
C GLN A 7 -10.01 -10.88 11.40
N VAL A 8 -9.61 -11.22 10.18
CA VAL A 8 -9.53 -10.24 9.09
C VAL A 8 -10.98 -9.85 8.81
N SER A 9 -11.39 -8.64 9.19
CA SER A 9 -12.67 -8.08 8.76
C SER A 9 -12.46 -7.26 7.49
N SER A 10 -13.54 -6.94 6.78
CA SER A 10 -13.47 -6.01 5.65
C SER A 10 -12.89 -4.65 6.06
N GLN A 11 -13.18 -4.21 7.29
CA GLN A 11 -12.62 -2.98 7.85
C GLN A 11 -11.10 -3.06 8.00
N VAL A 12 -10.55 -4.17 8.52
CA VAL A 12 -9.09 -4.37 8.63
C VAL A 12 -8.42 -4.28 7.25
N LEU A 13 -9.04 -4.85 6.21
CA LEU A 13 -8.53 -4.79 4.84
C LEU A 13 -8.58 -3.38 4.25
N ARG A 14 -9.66 -2.63 4.50
CA ARG A 14 -9.79 -1.22 4.11
C ARG A 14 -8.75 -0.34 4.80
N ASP A 15 -8.57 -0.53 6.10
CA ASP A 15 -7.58 0.21 6.88
C ASP A 15 -6.16 -0.09 6.39
N ALA A 16 -5.84 -1.36 6.15
CA ALA A 16 -4.56 -1.74 5.56
C ALA A 16 -4.33 -1.08 4.18
N SER A 17 -5.36 -1.05 3.32
CA SER A 17 -5.30 -0.37 2.02
C SER A 17 -4.98 1.13 2.18
N ASN A 18 -5.69 1.82 3.07
CA ASN A 18 -5.48 3.23 3.36
C ASN A 18 -4.07 3.50 3.92
N HIS A 19 -3.58 2.65 4.83
CA HIS A 19 -2.23 2.75 5.36
C HIS A 19 -1.16 2.55 4.28
N ILE A 20 -1.35 1.62 3.36
CA ILE A 20 -0.42 1.43 2.23
C ILE A 20 -0.41 2.70 1.36
N GLN A 21 -1.56 3.27 1.06
CA GLN A 21 -1.65 4.52 0.28
C GLN A 21 -0.91 5.67 0.97
N ALA A 22 -1.16 5.91 2.25
CA ALA A 22 -0.51 6.97 3.01
C ALA A 22 1.03 6.77 3.10
N ASN A 23 1.49 5.53 3.31
CA ASN A 23 2.92 5.23 3.34
C ASN A 23 3.59 5.40 1.97
N MET A 24 2.90 5.08 0.87
CA MET A 24 3.39 5.36 -0.48
C MET A 24 3.54 6.86 -0.73
N GLU A 25 2.53 7.66 -0.38
CA GLU A 25 2.59 9.12 -0.51
C GLU A 25 3.79 9.70 0.26
N HIS A 26 4.01 9.22 1.49
CA HIS A 26 5.16 9.61 2.30
C HIS A 26 6.50 9.21 1.67
N ALA A 27 6.61 7.97 1.18
CA ALA A 27 7.83 7.49 0.51
C ALA A 27 8.16 8.29 -0.76
N ILE A 28 7.13 8.62 -1.56
CA ILE A 28 7.26 9.47 -2.74
C ILE A 28 7.78 10.85 -2.36
N ALA A 29 7.24 11.47 -1.31
CA ALA A 29 7.67 12.79 -0.85
C ALA A 29 9.15 12.80 -0.43
N ILE A 30 9.60 11.80 0.35
CA ILE A 30 11.01 11.69 0.77
C ILE A 30 11.93 11.57 -0.44
N ALA A 31 11.58 10.68 -1.37
CA ALA A 31 12.42 10.40 -2.51
C ALA A 31 12.48 11.57 -3.51
N GLN A 32 11.35 12.24 -3.76
CA GLN A 32 11.32 13.47 -4.54
C GLN A 32 12.17 14.57 -3.89
N GLY A 33 12.13 14.68 -2.56
CA GLY A 33 13.00 15.59 -1.81
C GLY A 33 14.49 15.30 -2.02
N TYR A 34 14.88 14.03 -1.99
CA TYR A 34 16.26 13.62 -2.28
C TYR A 34 16.67 13.97 -3.73
N ILE A 35 15.83 13.66 -4.72
CA ILE A 35 16.10 13.93 -6.13
C ILE A 35 16.25 15.44 -6.39
N ALA A 36 15.32 16.25 -5.89
CA ALA A 36 15.38 17.70 -6.02
C ALA A 36 16.62 18.29 -5.33
N ASN A 37 16.99 17.78 -4.15
CA ASN A 37 18.21 18.20 -3.47
C ASN A 37 19.46 17.81 -4.27
N HIS A 38 19.49 16.61 -4.84
CA HIS A 38 20.57 16.16 -5.71
C HIS A 38 20.73 17.08 -6.94
N GLU A 39 19.64 17.39 -7.65
CA GLU A 39 19.66 18.28 -8.82
C GLU A 39 20.18 19.68 -8.50
N ASN A 40 19.87 20.19 -7.30
CA ASN A 40 20.23 21.54 -6.88
C ASN A 40 21.67 21.63 -6.30
N VAL A 41 22.07 20.68 -5.46
CA VAL A 41 23.33 20.74 -4.68
C VAL A 41 24.48 20.03 -5.40
N MET A 42 24.21 18.91 -6.06
CA MET A 42 25.22 18.05 -6.71
C MET A 42 25.22 18.25 -8.23
N ASN A 43 24.91 19.47 -8.69
CA ASN A 43 24.87 19.76 -10.10
C ASN A 43 26.25 19.46 -10.74
N PRO A 44 26.32 18.57 -11.75
CA PRO A 44 27.57 18.13 -12.35
C PRO A 44 28.36 19.23 -13.07
N SER A 45 27.74 20.40 -13.32
CA SER A 45 28.42 21.60 -13.81
C SER A 45 29.20 22.35 -12.72
N THR A 46 28.90 22.09 -11.45
CA THR A 46 29.51 22.77 -10.29
C THR A 46 30.34 21.82 -9.41
N TRP A 47 30.00 20.54 -9.36
CA TRP A 47 30.70 19.51 -8.60
C TRP A 47 31.12 18.38 -9.55
N SER A 48 32.32 17.82 -9.35
CA SER A 48 32.85 16.72 -10.16
C SER A 48 33.55 15.66 -9.30
N GLY A 49 33.82 14.49 -9.90
CA GLY A 49 34.49 13.37 -9.23
C GLY A 49 33.56 12.25 -8.80
N GLU A 50 34.13 11.22 -8.18
CA GLU A 50 33.46 9.95 -7.85
C GLU A 50 32.22 10.13 -6.96
N ALA A 51 32.22 11.12 -6.06
CA ALA A 51 31.10 11.40 -5.18
C ALA A 51 29.84 11.84 -5.95
N VAL A 52 29.99 12.65 -7.01
CA VAL A 52 28.87 13.09 -7.86
C VAL A 52 28.34 11.94 -8.70
N THR A 53 29.24 11.11 -9.25
CA THR A 53 28.86 9.91 -10.00
C THR A 53 28.08 8.92 -9.13
N ALA A 54 28.57 8.64 -7.92
CA ALA A 54 27.88 7.77 -6.97
C ALA A 54 26.52 8.33 -6.57
N SER A 55 26.44 9.64 -6.27
CA SER A 55 25.18 10.29 -5.89
C SER A 55 24.14 10.25 -7.02
N HIS A 56 24.57 10.45 -8.27
CA HIS A 56 23.72 10.34 -9.45
C HIS A 56 23.21 8.89 -9.64
N ALA A 57 24.08 7.89 -9.48
CA ALA A 57 23.67 6.50 -9.53
C ALA A 57 22.61 6.17 -8.46
N THR A 58 22.79 6.64 -7.23
CA THR A 58 21.79 6.50 -6.16
C THR A 58 20.48 7.21 -6.50
N ALA A 59 20.51 8.39 -7.12
CA ALA A 59 19.29 9.08 -7.55
C ALA A 59 18.50 8.27 -8.59
N ILE A 60 19.18 7.61 -9.53
CA ILE A 60 18.56 6.70 -10.51
C ILE A 60 17.94 5.48 -9.80
N GLU A 61 18.66 4.89 -8.85
CA GLU A 61 18.15 3.75 -8.06
C GLU A 61 16.87 4.12 -7.30
N ILE A 62 16.89 5.27 -6.60
CA ILE A 62 15.72 5.80 -5.87
C ILE A 62 14.54 6.02 -6.83
N GLN A 63 14.78 6.59 -8.01
CA GLN A 63 13.72 6.81 -9.00
C GLN A 63 13.12 5.49 -9.50
N ASN A 64 13.96 4.47 -9.73
CA ASN A 64 13.51 3.15 -10.16
C ASN A 64 12.71 2.45 -9.05
N ASP A 65 13.14 2.55 -7.81
CA ASP A 65 12.47 1.92 -6.68
C ASP A 65 11.14 2.61 -6.35
N LEU A 66 11.05 3.94 -6.49
CA LEU A 66 9.77 4.65 -6.44
C LEU A 66 8.76 4.13 -7.44
N ASN A 67 9.17 3.89 -8.69
CA ASN A 67 8.29 3.35 -9.71
C ASN A 67 7.78 1.95 -9.35
N LYS A 68 8.63 1.12 -8.72
CA LYS A 68 8.23 -0.20 -8.22
C LYS A 68 7.25 -0.08 -7.05
N VAL A 69 7.53 0.80 -6.08
CA VAL A 69 6.65 1.05 -4.93
C VAL A 69 5.29 1.52 -5.40
N LEU A 70 5.23 2.49 -6.31
CA LEU A 70 3.98 3.00 -6.86
C LEU A 70 3.18 1.89 -7.55
N SER A 71 3.83 1.12 -8.44
CA SER A 71 3.17 0.04 -9.19
C SER A 71 2.68 -1.08 -8.27
N GLY A 72 3.57 -1.59 -7.40
CA GLY A 72 3.27 -2.70 -6.50
C GLY A 72 2.28 -2.33 -5.41
N GLY A 73 2.48 -1.19 -4.75
CA GLY A 73 1.62 -0.73 -3.67
C GLY A 73 0.23 -0.29 -4.14
N THR A 74 0.10 0.28 -5.34
CA THR A 74 -1.23 0.56 -5.93
C THR A 74 -1.99 -0.74 -6.18
N ARG A 75 -1.34 -1.75 -6.76
CA ARG A 75 -1.95 -3.07 -6.99
C ARG A 75 -2.36 -3.74 -5.69
N LEU A 76 -1.52 -3.67 -4.66
CA LEU A 76 -1.81 -4.24 -3.36
C LEU A 76 -2.98 -3.53 -2.68
N ALA A 77 -2.98 -2.19 -2.66
CA ALA A 77 -4.06 -1.41 -2.08
C ALA A 77 -5.41 -1.70 -2.76
N GLU A 78 -5.41 -1.84 -4.09
CA GLU A 78 -6.59 -2.21 -4.87
C GLU A 78 -7.05 -3.65 -4.56
N GLY A 79 -6.13 -4.61 -4.52
CA GLY A 79 -6.44 -5.99 -4.14
C GLY A 79 -7.05 -6.11 -2.74
N LEU A 80 -6.59 -5.31 -1.78
CA LEU A 80 -7.17 -5.26 -0.43
C LEU A 80 -8.59 -4.68 -0.43
N LYS A 81 -8.89 -3.68 -1.26
CA LYS A 81 -10.26 -3.15 -1.41
C LYS A 81 -11.20 -4.21 -2.00
N GLN A 82 -10.75 -4.93 -3.03
CA GLN A 82 -11.52 -6.02 -3.63
C GLN A 82 -11.76 -7.16 -2.63
N ALA A 83 -10.74 -7.54 -1.87
CA ALA A 83 -10.87 -8.52 -0.80
C ALA A 83 -11.87 -8.06 0.27
N ALA A 84 -11.84 -6.79 0.68
CA ALA A 84 -12.80 -6.23 1.63
C ALA A 84 -14.24 -6.34 1.13
N ALA A 85 -14.48 -6.00 -0.14
CA ALA A 85 -15.79 -6.11 -0.77
C ALA A 85 -16.28 -7.57 -0.85
N LEU A 86 -15.38 -8.51 -1.18
CA LEU A 86 -15.71 -9.94 -1.19
C LEU A 86 -16.09 -10.45 0.21
N MET A 87 -15.40 -9.98 1.25
CA MET A 87 -15.72 -10.35 2.64
C MET A 87 -17.09 -9.83 3.08
N GLU A 88 -17.43 -8.58 2.74
CA GLU A 88 -18.75 -8.02 3.00
C GLU A 88 -19.86 -8.82 2.30
N HIS A 89 -19.61 -9.25 1.07
CA HIS A 89 -20.54 -10.11 0.35
C HIS A 89 -20.74 -11.46 1.05
N HIS A 90 -19.64 -12.12 1.46
CA HIS A 90 -19.74 -13.37 2.21
C HIS A 90 -20.49 -13.22 3.54
N GLU A 91 -20.31 -12.09 4.24
CA GLU A 91 -21.02 -11.81 5.49
C GLU A 91 -22.53 -11.62 5.24
N ALA A 92 -22.90 -10.86 4.21
CA ALA A 92 -24.29 -10.66 3.80
C ALA A 92 -24.96 -12.00 3.39
N ASP A 93 -24.31 -12.78 2.53
CA ASP A 93 -24.81 -14.09 2.10
C ASP A 93 -25.01 -15.04 3.29
N SER A 94 -24.05 -15.06 4.22
CA SER A 94 -24.13 -15.90 5.42
C SER A 94 -25.28 -15.46 6.32
N SER A 95 -25.47 -14.15 6.50
CA SER A 95 -26.60 -13.59 7.26
C SER A 95 -27.96 -13.96 6.65
N HIS A 96 -28.07 -13.88 5.32
CA HIS A 96 -29.26 -14.30 4.60
C HIS A 96 -29.54 -15.79 4.74
N ALA A 97 -28.52 -16.64 4.52
CA ALA A 97 -28.64 -18.09 4.66
C ALA A 97 -29.02 -18.49 6.09
N PHE A 98 -28.39 -17.86 7.10
CA PHE A 98 -28.71 -18.09 8.50
C PHE A 98 -30.16 -17.70 8.82
N SER A 99 -30.60 -16.54 8.35
CA SER A 99 -31.99 -16.08 8.51
C SER A 99 -32.99 -17.00 7.81
N ALA A 100 -32.65 -17.57 6.65
CA ALA A 100 -33.50 -18.54 5.96
C ALA A 100 -33.62 -19.87 6.72
N LEU A 101 -32.53 -20.34 7.33
CA LEU A 101 -32.51 -21.60 8.09
C LEU A 101 -33.23 -21.50 9.44
N PHE A 102 -33.10 -20.37 10.13
CA PHE A 102 -33.55 -20.23 11.53
C PHE A 102 -34.64 -19.18 11.76
N GLY A 103 -34.84 -18.25 10.83
CA GLY A 103 -35.87 -17.21 10.91
C GLY A 103 -37.28 -17.67 10.53
N GLY A 104 -37.42 -18.83 9.86
CA GLY A 104 -38.72 -19.41 9.49
C GLY A 104 -39.40 -20.25 10.58
N HIS A 105 -38.78 -20.41 11.76
CA HIS A 105 -39.29 -21.26 12.86
C HIS A 105 -39.96 -20.50 14.02
N GLY A 106 -40.18 -19.19 13.88
CA GLY A 106 -40.87 -18.37 14.87
C GLY A 106 -42.31 -18.05 14.46
N SER A 107 -43.24 -18.95 14.81
CA SER A 107 -44.72 -18.78 14.97
C SER A 107 -45.52 -18.06 13.88
#